data_AF-A0A1I0IAD0-F1
#
_entry.id   AF-A0A1I0IAD0-F1
#
_cell.length_a   1.000
_cell.length_b   1.000
_cell.length_c   1.000
_cell.angle_alpha   90.00
_cell.angle_beta   90.00
_cell.angle_gamma   90.00
#
_symmetry.space_group_name_H-M   'P 1'
#
loop_
_entity.id
_entity.type
_entity.pdbx_description
1 polymer ?
#
loop_
_entity_poly.entity_id
_entity_poly.type
_entity_poly.pdbx_seq_one_letter_code
_entity_poly.pdbx_strand_id
1 'polypeptide(L)'
;MNKIEEAIIYATILHQGKVRKFGGRPYILHPLEVAQILSTMTEDEEIITAGILHDIVEDTDGTLSEIEKRFGGRVAMLVSSESEPDYPDEPPYSSWKRRKEQSLQTLKSSQDIGVKMLWLADKLANIRSLSGLYSEHGEKIWQDLHQSDPEMQKWYYRTIGELVELSLNKTGAFKEYIKHVNFIWPGTFDRDKTRYKKYREVSVDGCRQIGKGAKGEVYRYDDELVIKVYNDNNTYRDVENEIAQSRRAFVLGIPTAISFGIVAVGSRYGAMYELLDSETISSFIVKDPGQVDIYAKIMAELARTIHGITVSEDDCFPPAKDRILSYVRGGIAKENEALADRCMELIDRLPDTKTLIHGDFHTNNVFLQNGEPLLIDMDRLSTGHPIIEISDLYYFYVVLGEDDPAVVENFMGFSYATSKRFFDSLLKEYFGTENAEMLENVKEKASLLCSVRMVNKIHKKQELSEKDRELIHRYMKQAEELADRLETLEF
;
A
#
# COMPACT_ATOMS: atom_id res chain seq x y z
N MET A 1 30.19 -11.71 -36.17
CA MET A 1 29.37 -10.65 -35.56
C MET A 1 27.96 -11.21 -35.49
N ASN A 2 27.37 -11.31 -34.30
CA ASN A 2 25.97 -11.73 -34.22
C ASN A 2 25.06 -10.59 -34.70
N LYS A 3 23.78 -10.89 -35.01
CA LYS A 3 22.84 -9.88 -35.55
C LYS A 3 22.69 -8.66 -34.63
N ILE A 4 22.79 -8.87 -33.32
CA ILE A 4 22.66 -7.84 -32.28
C ILE A 4 23.85 -6.87 -32.33
N GLU A 5 25.08 -7.36 -32.38
CA GLU A 5 26.30 -6.55 -32.50
C GLU A 5 26.27 -5.70 -33.77
N GLU A 6 25.86 -6.29 -34.90
CA GLU A 6 25.74 -5.56 -36.16
C GLU A 6 24.66 -4.46 -36.08
N ALA A 7 23.51 -4.76 -35.45
CA ALA A 7 22.44 -3.79 -35.24
C ALA A 7 22.89 -2.62 -34.34
N ILE A 8 23.64 -2.90 -33.26
CA ILE A 8 24.18 -1.87 -32.37
C ILE A 8 25.12 -0.94 -33.12
N ILE A 9 26.04 -1.50 -33.92
CA ILE A 9 26.98 -0.69 -34.72
C ILE A 9 26.22 0.15 -35.73
N TYR A 10 25.27 -0.44 -36.44
CA TYR A 10 24.47 0.26 -37.44
C TYR A 10 23.65 1.40 -36.84
N ALA A 11 22.95 1.16 -35.72
CA ALA A 11 22.22 2.19 -34.99
C ALA A 11 23.16 3.27 -34.43
N THR A 12 24.32 2.90 -33.90
CA THR A 12 25.30 3.86 -33.37
C THR A 12 25.80 4.82 -34.46
N ILE A 13 26.06 4.30 -35.66
CA ILE A 13 26.51 5.11 -36.81
C ILE A 13 25.41 6.08 -37.24
N LEU A 14 24.17 5.61 -37.41
CA LEU A 14 23.07 6.44 -37.91
C LEU A 14 22.60 7.50 -36.91
N HIS A 15 22.73 7.23 -35.61
CA HIS A 15 22.40 8.19 -34.55
C HIS A 15 23.61 9.05 -34.12
N GLN A 16 24.75 8.97 -34.82
CA GLN A 16 25.95 9.71 -34.47
C GLN A 16 25.69 11.22 -34.42
N GLY A 17 26.08 11.86 -33.30
CA GLY A 17 25.90 13.29 -33.08
C GLY A 17 24.50 13.72 -32.62
N LYS A 18 23.54 12.80 -32.49
CA LYS A 18 22.21 13.07 -31.94
C LYS A 18 22.17 12.88 -30.42
N VAL A 19 21.48 13.78 -29.74
CA VAL A 19 21.23 13.72 -28.28
C VAL A 19 19.74 13.61 -27.98
N ARG A 20 19.40 12.98 -26.86
CA ARG A 20 18.01 12.95 -26.34
C ARG A 20 17.54 14.38 -26.04
N LYS A 21 16.25 14.63 -26.27
CA LYS A 21 15.58 15.92 -26.04
C LYS A 21 15.78 16.47 -24.61
N PHE A 22 15.94 15.58 -23.63
CA PHE A 22 16.17 15.92 -22.23
C PHE A 22 17.52 15.36 -21.74
N GLY A 23 18.31 16.21 -21.07
CA GLY A 23 19.53 15.80 -20.37
C GLY A 23 20.80 15.60 -21.22
N GLY A 24 20.77 15.88 -22.53
CA GLY A 24 21.97 15.92 -23.39
C GLY A 24 22.69 14.58 -23.61
N ARG A 25 22.04 13.47 -23.28
CA ARG A 25 22.63 12.12 -23.40
C ARG A 25 22.61 11.62 -24.85
N PRO A 26 23.59 10.81 -25.30
CA PRO A 26 23.60 10.24 -26.65
C PRO A 26 22.31 9.45 -26.97
N TYR A 27 21.75 9.63 -28.16
CA TYR A 27 20.47 9.01 -28.55
C TYR A 27 20.51 7.47 -28.47
N ILE A 28 21.66 6.87 -28.80
CA ILE A 28 21.87 5.41 -28.81
C ILE A 28 21.53 4.72 -27.48
N LEU A 29 21.52 5.45 -26.36
CA LEU A 29 21.13 4.88 -25.07
C LEU A 29 19.67 4.42 -25.03
N HIS A 30 18.77 5.03 -25.82
CA HIS A 30 17.37 4.61 -25.89
C HIS A 30 17.20 3.23 -26.55
N PRO A 31 17.67 3.01 -27.80
CA PRO A 31 17.64 1.68 -28.40
C PRO A 31 18.30 0.58 -27.55
N LEU A 32 19.38 0.91 -26.82
CA LEU A 32 20.04 -0.03 -25.91
C LEU A 32 19.19 -0.35 -24.68
N GLU A 33 18.49 0.64 -24.10
CA GLU A 33 17.54 0.41 -23.01
C GLU A 33 16.37 -0.46 -23.48
N VAL A 34 15.83 -0.19 -24.68
CA VAL A 34 14.76 -1.01 -25.28
C VAL A 34 15.22 -2.46 -25.47
N ALA A 35 16.42 -2.66 -26.02
CA ALA A 35 17.01 -4.00 -26.18
C ALA A 35 17.21 -4.70 -24.83
N GLN A 36 17.64 -3.98 -23.79
CA GLN A 36 17.78 -4.50 -22.44
C GLN A 36 16.43 -4.88 -21.82
N ILE A 37 15.37 -4.11 -22.05
CA ILE A 37 14.02 -4.48 -21.58
C ILE A 37 13.54 -5.74 -22.31
N LEU A 38 13.73 -5.82 -23.63
CA LEU A 38 13.34 -6.98 -24.43
C LEU A 38 14.05 -8.26 -24.00
N SER A 39 15.32 -8.20 -23.64
CA SER A 39 16.07 -9.37 -23.14
C SER A 39 15.56 -9.90 -21.79
N THR A 40 14.76 -9.11 -21.05
CA THR A 40 14.04 -9.62 -19.86
C THR A 40 12.74 -10.37 -20.20
N MET A 41 12.26 -10.26 -21.44
CA MET A 41 10.99 -10.84 -21.89
C MET A 41 11.18 -11.99 -22.88
N THR A 42 12.28 -12.05 -23.61
CA THR A 42 12.54 -13.05 -24.65
C THR A 42 14.03 -13.27 -24.92
N GLU A 43 14.37 -14.45 -25.42
CA GLU A 43 15.69 -14.81 -25.96
C GLU A 43 15.75 -14.72 -27.50
N ASP A 44 14.64 -14.32 -28.15
CA ASP A 44 14.56 -14.17 -29.61
C ASP A 44 15.41 -12.99 -30.11
N GLU A 45 16.56 -13.33 -30.72
CA GLU A 45 17.52 -12.35 -31.22
C GLU A 45 16.94 -11.40 -32.27
N GLU A 46 15.92 -11.81 -33.04
CA GLU A 46 15.30 -10.96 -34.05
C GLU A 46 14.41 -9.88 -33.42
N ILE A 47 13.72 -10.20 -32.31
CA ILE A 47 12.96 -9.21 -31.55
C ILE A 47 13.91 -8.20 -30.89
N ILE A 48 15.00 -8.67 -30.29
CA ILE A 48 15.99 -7.81 -29.64
C ILE A 48 16.67 -6.90 -30.68
N THR A 49 17.00 -7.46 -31.84
CA THR A 49 17.58 -6.71 -32.96
C THR A 49 16.59 -5.67 -33.50
N ALA A 50 15.30 -5.99 -33.61
CA ALA A 50 14.28 -5.02 -33.96
C ALA A 50 14.19 -3.88 -32.92
N GLY A 51 14.31 -4.16 -31.63
CA GLY A 51 14.36 -3.13 -30.58
C GLY A 51 15.54 -2.17 -30.70
N ILE A 52 16.70 -2.65 -31.17
CA ILE A 52 17.86 -1.80 -31.44
C ILE A 52 17.61 -0.88 -32.64
N LEU A 53 16.76 -1.31 -33.58
CA LEU A 53 16.54 -0.65 -34.87
C LEU A 53 15.20 0.11 -34.99
N HIS A 54 14.35 0.08 -33.96
CA HIS A 54 12.95 0.53 -34.07
C HIS A 54 12.80 1.99 -34.54
N ASP A 55 13.66 2.88 -34.05
CA ASP A 55 13.64 4.32 -34.38
C ASP A 55 14.42 4.69 -35.65
N ILE A 56 15.09 3.73 -36.31
CA ILE A 56 16.00 4.05 -37.43
C ILE A 56 15.26 4.71 -38.59
N VAL A 57 14.05 4.24 -38.90
CA VAL A 57 13.26 4.73 -40.04
C VAL A 57 12.60 6.08 -39.73
N GLU A 58 12.33 6.37 -38.46
CA GLU A 58 11.70 7.64 -38.05
C GLU A 58 12.73 8.75 -37.85
N ASP A 59 13.87 8.42 -37.24
CA ASP A 59 14.82 9.40 -36.75
C ASP A 59 16.09 9.48 -37.60
N THR A 60 16.27 8.68 -38.64
CA THR A 60 17.50 8.67 -39.46
C THR A 60 17.20 8.51 -40.94
N ASP A 61 18.24 8.56 -41.78
CA ASP A 61 18.11 8.32 -43.23
C ASP A 61 18.03 6.81 -43.58
N GLY A 62 17.98 5.92 -42.59
CA GLY A 62 17.89 4.47 -42.79
C GLY A 62 16.51 4.03 -43.30
N THR A 63 16.48 2.98 -44.12
CA THR A 63 15.24 2.50 -44.77
C THR A 63 14.85 1.08 -44.37
N LEU A 64 13.54 0.77 -44.39
CA LEU A 64 13.05 -0.61 -44.16
C LEU A 64 13.66 -1.63 -45.14
N SER A 65 13.94 -1.24 -46.39
CA SER A 65 14.58 -2.12 -47.36
C SER A 65 16.02 -2.47 -46.98
N GLU A 66 16.75 -1.54 -46.36
CA GLU A 66 18.09 -1.81 -45.86
C GLU A 66 18.06 -2.71 -44.63
N ILE A 67 17.10 -2.49 -43.73
CA ILE A 67 16.88 -3.34 -42.55
C ILE A 67 16.54 -4.77 -43.00
N GLU A 68 15.65 -4.94 -43.97
CA GLU A 68 15.28 -6.25 -44.50
C GLU A 68 16.48 -7.00 -45.10
N LYS A 69 17.30 -6.30 -45.91
CA LYS A 69 18.49 -6.90 -46.55
C LYS A 69 19.55 -7.32 -45.54
N ARG A 70 19.74 -6.56 -44.46
CA ARG A 70 20.80 -6.78 -43.46
C ARG A 70 20.38 -7.76 -42.37
N PHE A 71 19.17 -7.59 -41.83
CA PHE A 71 18.74 -8.26 -40.59
C PHE A 71 17.61 -9.28 -40.82
N GLY A 72 16.97 -9.24 -41.99
CA GLY A 72 15.94 -10.18 -42.43
C GLY A 72 14.53 -9.60 -42.41
N GLY A 73 13.62 -10.25 -43.16
CA GLY A 73 12.24 -9.78 -43.34
C GLY A 73 11.43 -9.69 -42.04
N ARG A 74 11.68 -10.58 -41.07
CA ARG A 74 10.99 -10.52 -39.77
C ARG A 74 11.39 -9.29 -38.95
N VAL A 75 12.66 -8.93 -38.93
CA VAL A 75 13.15 -7.72 -38.27
C VAL A 75 12.56 -6.47 -38.92
N ALA A 76 12.57 -6.39 -40.25
CA ALA A 76 11.97 -5.28 -40.97
C ALA A 76 10.46 -5.15 -40.71
N MET A 77 9.74 -6.27 -40.64
CA MET A 77 8.31 -6.30 -40.28
C MET A 77 8.09 -5.76 -38.86
N LEU A 78 8.89 -6.17 -37.89
CA LEU A 78 8.80 -5.69 -36.51
C LEU A 78 9.07 -4.18 -36.42
N VAL A 79 10.14 -3.69 -37.05
CA VAL A 79 10.44 -2.24 -37.10
C VAL A 79 9.30 -1.47 -37.74
N SER A 80 8.82 -1.93 -38.90
CA SER A 80 7.69 -1.30 -39.61
C SER A 80 6.39 -1.27 -38.80
N SER A 81 6.22 -2.17 -37.82
CA SER A 81 5.00 -2.23 -37.00
C SER A 81 4.93 -1.15 -35.93
N GLU A 82 6.05 -0.51 -35.61
CA GLU A 82 6.14 0.58 -34.65
C GLU A 82 6.34 1.95 -35.33
N SER A 83 6.77 1.98 -36.60
CA SER A 83 6.95 3.21 -37.36
C SER A 83 5.64 3.97 -37.64
N GLU A 84 5.62 5.27 -37.38
CA GLU A 84 4.47 6.15 -37.59
C GLU A 84 4.36 6.66 -39.04
N PRO A 85 3.13 6.81 -39.56
CA PRO A 85 2.93 7.45 -40.85
C PRO A 85 3.24 8.95 -40.78
N ASP A 86 4.00 9.46 -41.75
CA ASP A 86 4.34 10.87 -41.86
C ASP A 86 3.28 11.66 -42.66
N TYR A 87 2.99 12.88 -42.21
CA TYR A 87 2.06 13.82 -42.84
C TYR A 87 2.75 15.18 -42.98
N PRO A 88 3.67 15.33 -43.96
CA PRO A 88 4.54 16.49 -44.06
C PRO A 88 3.79 17.81 -44.33
N ASP A 89 2.56 17.73 -44.85
CA ASP A 89 1.72 18.89 -45.16
C ASP A 89 0.89 19.40 -43.96
N GLU A 90 0.97 18.74 -42.79
CA GLU A 90 0.19 19.11 -41.59
C GLU A 90 1.11 19.47 -40.40
N PRO A 91 0.77 20.47 -39.56
CA PRO A 91 1.52 20.75 -38.35
C PRO A 91 1.57 19.51 -37.42
N PRO A 92 2.73 19.17 -36.80
CA PRO A 92 2.90 17.96 -36.00
C PRO A 92 1.88 17.77 -34.87
N TYR A 93 1.41 18.88 -34.29
CA TYR A 93 0.37 18.88 -33.26
C TYR A 93 -1.01 18.46 -33.82
N SER A 94 -1.33 18.89 -35.04
CA SER A 94 -2.64 18.65 -35.67
C SER A 94 -2.80 17.21 -36.14
N SER A 95 -1.72 16.61 -36.65
CA SER A 95 -1.70 15.21 -37.12
C SER A 95 -1.47 14.19 -36.00
N TRP A 96 -1.04 14.64 -34.81
CA TRP A 96 -0.59 13.76 -33.71
C TRP A 96 -1.61 12.67 -33.37
N LYS A 97 -2.87 13.04 -33.09
CA LYS A 97 -3.89 12.06 -32.69
C LYS A 97 -4.14 11.01 -33.78
N ARG A 98 -4.22 11.45 -35.04
CA ARG A 98 -4.44 10.57 -36.20
C ARG A 98 -3.29 9.59 -36.39
N ARG A 99 -2.04 10.06 -36.28
CA ARG A 99 -0.84 9.19 -36.35
C ARG A 99 -0.89 8.12 -35.27
N LYS A 100 -1.15 8.51 -34.02
CA LYS A 100 -1.26 7.57 -32.88
C LYS A 100 -2.41 6.58 -33.05
N GLU A 101 -3.59 7.01 -33.49
CA GLU A 101 -4.72 6.12 -33.77
C GLU A 101 -4.40 5.07 -34.84
N GLN A 102 -3.67 5.46 -35.90
CA GLN A 102 -3.24 4.53 -36.95
C GLN A 102 -2.21 3.52 -36.44
N SER A 103 -1.19 3.96 -35.71
CA SER A 103 -0.19 3.06 -35.12
C SER A 103 -0.82 2.11 -34.09
N LEU A 104 -1.76 2.59 -33.27
CA LEU A 104 -2.53 1.74 -32.35
C LEU A 104 -3.37 0.69 -33.07
N GLN A 105 -3.89 0.99 -34.26
CA GLN A 105 -4.61 0.02 -35.08
C GLN A 105 -3.68 -1.09 -35.59
N THR A 106 -2.43 -0.77 -35.93
CA THR A 106 -1.38 -1.76 -36.25
C THR A 106 -1.11 -2.67 -35.06
N LEU A 107 -0.88 -2.12 -33.87
CA LEU A 107 -0.68 -2.90 -32.64
C LEU A 107 -1.88 -3.80 -32.32
N LYS A 108 -3.09 -3.26 -32.42
CA LYS A 108 -4.34 -3.98 -32.15
C LYS A 108 -4.58 -5.15 -33.12
N SER A 109 -4.21 -4.98 -34.39
CA SER A 109 -4.45 -5.98 -35.43
C SER A 109 -3.37 -7.06 -35.47
N SER A 110 -2.21 -6.83 -34.85
CA SER A 110 -1.11 -7.77 -34.84
C SER A 110 -1.37 -8.99 -33.94
N GLN A 111 -1.09 -10.18 -34.49
CA GLN A 111 -1.10 -11.45 -33.76
C GLN A 111 0.31 -11.87 -33.30
N ASP A 112 1.36 -11.21 -33.81
CA ASP A 112 2.74 -11.52 -33.44
C ASP A 112 3.06 -10.94 -32.06
N ILE A 113 3.48 -11.81 -31.13
CA ILE A 113 3.86 -11.41 -29.78
C ILE A 113 5.09 -10.49 -29.77
N GLY A 114 5.98 -10.61 -30.75
CA GLY A 114 7.17 -9.77 -30.88
C GLY A 114 6.83 -8.31 -31.13
N VAL A 115 5.77 -8.02 -31.88
CA VAL A 115 5.25 -6.66 -32.06
C VAL A 115 4.82 -6.08 -30.71
N LYS A 116 4.08 -6.86 -29.91
CA LYS A 116 3.62 -6.40 -28.58
C LYS A 116 4.77 -6.20 -27.59
N MET A 117 5.76 -7.10 -27.61
CA MET A 117 6.95 -6.99 -26.78
C MET A 117 7.77 -5.74 -27.12
N LEU A 118 7.97 -5.48 -28.42
CA LEU A 118 8.68 -4.31 -28.93
C LEU A 118 8.00 -3.01 -28.46
N TRP A 119 6.70 -2.88 -28.72
CA TRP A 119 5.89 -1.73 -28.29
C TRP A 119 5.91 -1.51 -26.77
N LEU A 120 5.84 -2.57 -25.96
CA LEU A 120 5.90 -2.44 -24.51
C LEU A 120 7.29 -1.95 -24.07
N ALA A 121 8.36 -2.47 -24.67
CA ALA A 121 9.73 -2.12 -24.30
C ALA A 121 10.06 -0.66 -24.60
N ASP A 122 9.75 -0.18 -25.80
CA ASP A 122 9.91 1.23 -26.17
C ASP A 122 9.12 2.14 -25.21
N LYS A 123 7.84 1.86 -25.02
CA LYS A 123 6.97 2.72 -24.19
C LYS A 123 7.35 2.67 -22.72
N LEU A 124 7.92 1.56 -22.22
CA LEU A 124 8.51 1.48 -20.90
C LEU A 124 9.72 2.40 -20.74
N ALA A 125 10.68 2.36 -21.67
CA ALA A 125 11.85 3.24 -21.66
C ALA A 125 11.43 4.73 -21.70
N ASN A 126 10.42 5.04 -22.51
CA ASN A 126 9.87 6.40 -22.62
C ASN A 126 9.16 6.85 -21.32
N ILE A 127 8.31 6.02 -20.72
CA ILE A 127 7.59 6.39 -19.48
C ILE A 127 8.51 6.49 -18.27
N ARG A 128 9.61 5.72 -18.21
CA ARG A 128 10.66 5.86 -17.17
C ARG A 128 11.29 7.25 -17.21
N SER A 129 11.69 7.68 -18.40
CA SER A 129 12.27 9.01 -18.61
C SER A 129 11.26 10.11 -18.27
N LEU A 130 10.01 9.96 -18.71
CA LEU A 130 8.95 10.92 -18.39
C LEU A 130 8.66 10.98 -16.89
N SER A 131 8.65 9.85 -16.20
CA SER A 131 8.41 9.74 -14.77
C SER A 131 9.50 10.44 -13.95
N GLY A 132 10.76 10.34 -14.36
CA GLY A 132 11.86 11.09 -13.75
C GLY A 132 11.67 12.60 -13.88
N LEU A 133 11.40 13.07 -15.10
CA LEU A 133 11.15 14.49 -15.38
C LEU A 133 9.92 15.03 -14.63
N TYR A 134 8.84 14.26 -14.59
CA TYR A 134 7.63 14.61 -13.85
C TYR A 134 7.92 14.75 -12.35
N SER A 135 8.77 13.88 -11.78
CA SER A 135 9.20 13.99 -10.39
C SER A 135 10.01 15.26 -10.10
N GLU A 136 10.79 15.75 -11.07
CA GLU A 136 11.65 16.94 -10.91
C GLU A 136 10.90 18.26 -11.15
N HIS A 137 9.97 18.27 -12.11
CA HIS A 137 9.38 19.50 -12.65
C HIS A 137 7.85 19.58 -12.53
N GLY A 138 7.18 18.48 -12.15
CA GLY A 138 5.72 18.39 -12.03
C GLY A 138 4.97 18.72 -13.34
N GLU A 139 3.80 19.34 -13.22
CA GLU A 139 2.93 19.72 -14.35
C GLU A 139 3.58 20.65 -15.39
N LYS A 140 4.73 21.26 -15.09
CA LYS A 140 5.40 22.17 -16.02
C LYS A 140 5.99 21.44 -17.23
N ILE A 141 6.32 20.15 -17.11
CA ILE A 141 6.95 19.36 -18.18
C ILE A 141 6.13 19.31 -19.46
N TRP A 142 4.80 19.42 -19.36
CA TRP A 142 3.91 19.23 -20.50
C TRP A 142 4.14 20.29 -21.58
N GLN A 143 4.53 21.50 -21.18
CA GLN A 143 4.83 22.60 -22.09
C GLN A 143 6.05 22.32 -22.97
N ASP A 144 6.95 21.44 -22.53
CA ASP A 144 8.19 21.09 -23.25
C ASP A 144 8.01 19.87 -24.19
N LEU A 145 6.86 19.20 -24.13
CA LEU A 145 6.52 18.07 -25.00
C LEU A 145 5.87 18.54 -26.31
N HIS A 146 6.02 17.72 -27.38
CA HIS A 146 5.34 18.00 -28.66
C HIS A 146 3.82 17.92 -28.55
N GLN A 147 3.32 17.11 -27.61
CA GLN A 147 1.92 17.09 -27.20
C GLN A 147 1.86 17.52 -25.73
N SER A 148 1.33 18.72 -25.53
CA SER A 148 1.27 19.39 -24.22
C SER A 148 0.00 19.10 -23.43
N ASP A 149 -0.98 18.39 -24.01
CA ASP A 149 -2.16 17.92 -23.30
C ASP A 149 -1.84 16.63 -22.50
N PRO A 150 -1.88 16.67 -21.16
CA PRO A 150 -1.58 15.51 -20.31
C PRO A 150 -2.60 14.38 -20.48
N GLU A 151 -3.87 14.68 -20.77
CA GLU A 151 -4.90 13.65 -20.94
C GLU A 151 -4.73 12.93 -22.28
N MET A 152 -4.22 13.60 -23.32
CA MET A 152 -3.86 12.97 -24.60
C MET A 152 -2.66 12.04 -24.45
N GLN A 153 -1.67 12.42 -23.64
CA GLN A 153 -0.54 11.55 -23.29
C GLN A 153 -1.02 10.32 -22.51
N LYS A 154 -1.83 10.53 -21.47
CA LYS A 154 -2.43 9.47 -20.66
C LYS A 154 -3.25 8.50 -21.51
N TRP A 155 -4.10 8.99 -22.41
CA TRP A 155 -4.87 8.16 -23.34
C TRP A 155 -3.98 7.23 -24.14
N TYR A 156 -2.86 7.75 -24.67
CA TYR A 156 -1.95 6.98 -25.50
C TYR A 156 -1.25 5.86 -24.71
N TYR A 157 -0.63 6.19 -23.58
CA TYR A 157 0.03 5.19 -22.73
C TYR A 157 -0.99 4.17 -22.19
N ARG A 158 -2.17 4.63 -21.76
CA ARG A 158 -3.25 3.75 -21.32
C ARG A 158 -3.63 2.73 -22.39
N THR A 159 -3.88 3.19 -23.62
CA THR A 159 -4.37 2.33 -24.70
C THR A 159 -3.34 1.26 -25.07
N ILE A 160 -2.04 1.58 -25.07
CA ILE A 160 -0.98 0.61 -25.34
C ILE A 160 -0.96 -0.48 -24.26
N GLY A 161 -0.98 -0.10 -22.98
CA GLY A 161 -0.99 -1.08 -21.90
C GLY A 161 -2.21 -1.99 -21.94
N GLU A 162 -3.40 -1.48 -22.30
CA GLU A 162 -4.63 -2.28 -22.49
C GLU A 162 -4.48 -3.26 -23.67
N LEU A 163 -3.89 -2.84 -24.79
CA LEU A 163 -3.71 -3.68 -25.98
C LEU A 163 -2.71 -4.83 -25.78
N VAL A 164 -1.66 -4.62 -24.99
CA VAL A 164 -0.64 -5.64 -24.72
C VAL A 164 -0.94 -6.48 -23.47
N GLU A 165 -1.93 -6.09 -22.68
CA GLU A 165 -2.25 -6.64 -21.35
C GLU A 165 -2.37 -8.17 -21.36
N LEU A 166 -3.26 -8.69 -22.21
CA LEU A 166 -3.58 -10.12 -22.25
C LEU A 166 -2.34 -10.97 -22.54
N SER A 167 -1.40 -10.42 -23.29
CA SER A 167 -0.21 -11.12 -23.75
C SER A 167 0.96 -10.99 -22.79
N LEU A 168 1.11 -9.85 -22.10
CA LEU A 168 2.34 -9.51 -21.38
C LEU A 168 2.15 -9.25 -19.88
N ASN A 169 0.93 -9.40 -19.33
CA ASN A 169 0.65 -9.07 -17.92
C ASN A 169 1.50 -9.79 -16.85
N LYS A 170 2.12 -10.91 -17.18
CA LYS A 170 2.99 -11.66 -16.27
C LYS A 170 4.44 -11.16 -16.27
N THR A 171 4.86 -10.36 -17.26
CA THR A 171 6.25 -9.91 -17.37
C THR A 171 6.56 -8.82 -16.34
N GLY A 172 7.83 -8.77 -15.90
CA GLY A 172 8.32 -7.69 -15.04
C GLY A 172 8.18 -6.32 -15.70
N ALA A 173 8.54 -6.25 -16.98
CA ALA A 173 8.41 -5.04 -17.80
C ALA A 173 6.99 -4.49 -17.82
N PHE A 174 5.97 -5.34 -17.97
CA PHE A 174 4.58 -4.90 -17.93
C PHE A 174 4.23 -4.32 -16.55
N LYS A 175 4.57 -5.00 -15.45
CA LYS A 175 4.28 -4.51 -14.09
C LYS A 175 4.95 -3.15 -13.83
N GLU A 176 6.17 -2.97 -14.31
CA GLU A 176 6.91 -1.73 -14.18
C GLU A 176 6.31 -0.60 -15.03
N TYR A 177 5.89 -0.90 -16.26
CA TYR A 177 5.20 0.04 -17.14
C TYR A 177 3.95 0.63 -16.46
N ILE A 178 3.12 -0.26 -15.90
CA ILE A 178 1.92 0.14 -15.14
C ILE A 178 2.28 1.03 -13.95
N LYS A 179 3.36 0.71 -13.23
CA LYS A 179 3.83 1.51 -12.09
C LYS A 179 4.17 2.95 -12.51
N HIS A 180 4.91 3.15 -13.59
CA HIS A 180 5.28 4.50 -14.05
C HIS A 180 4.08 5.27 -14.60
N VAL A 181 3.19 4.61 -15.35
CA VAL A 181 1.97 5.26 -15.84
C VAL A 181 1.07 5.67 -14.67
N ASN A 182 0.89 4.82 -13.65
CA ASN A 182 0.13 5.17 -12.44
C ASN A 182 0.84 6.21 -11.56
N PHE A 183 2.17 6.33 -11.61
CA PHE A 183 2.90 7.37 -10.89
C PHE A 183 2.60 8.76 -11.46
N ILE A 184 2.61 8.90 -12.79
CA ILE A 184 2.33 10.16 -13.48
C ILE A 184 0.82 10.45 -13.49
N TRP A 185 0.01 9.43 -13.77
CA TRP A 185 -1.44 9.52 -13.80
C TRP A 185 -2.07 8.47 -12.88
N PRO A 186 -2.23 8.80 -11.59
CA PRO A 186 -2.82 7.89 -10.61
C PRO A 186 -4.14 7.26 -11.07
N GLY A 187 -4.23 5.95 -10.97
CA GLY A 187 -5.43 5.16 -11.27
C GLY A 187 -5.70 4.90 -12.76
N THR A 188 -4.71 5.07 -13.64
CA THR A 188 -4.84 4.82 -15.09
C THR A 188 -4.97 3.33 -15.43
N PHE A 189 -4.20 2.49 -14.73
CA PHE A 189 -4.14 1.05 -14.93
C PHE A 189 -4.48 0.26 -13.67
N ASP A 190 -5.14 0.92 -12.73
CA ASP A 190 -5.89 0.20 -11.73
C ASP A 190 -6.92 -0.64 -12.51
N ARG A 191 -6.58 -1.92 -12.70
CA ARG A 191 -7.40 -2.92 -13.40
C ARG A 191 -8.78 -3.10 -12.76
N ASP A 192 -8.97 -2.44 -11.62
CA ASP A 192 -10.20 -2.35 -10.88
C ASP A 192 -11.18 -1.27 -11.36
N LYS A 193 -10.87 -0.54 -12.45
CA LYS A 193 -11.84 0.38 -13.11
C LYS A 193 -12.44 -0.12 -14.43
N THR A 194 -11.78 -0.98 -15.20
CA THR A 194 -12.32 -1.46 -16.51
C THR A 194 -12.79 -2.92 -16.50
N ARG A 195 -12.42 -3.73 -15.51
CA ARG A 195 -13.03 -5.07 -15.30
C ARG A 195 -14.15 -5.08 -14.26
N TYR A 196 -14.34 -3.99 -13.51
CA TYR A 196 -15.36 -3.87 -12.46
C TYR A 196 -16.41 -2.84 -12.84
N LYS A 197 -17.31 -3.24 -13.73
CA LYS A 197 -18.74 -3.04 -13.44
C LYS A 197 -19.10 -3.83 -12.18
N LYS A 198 -18.62 -3.44 -10.99
CA LYS A 198 -18.93 -4.14 -9.73
C LYS A 198 -18.88 -3.31 -8.45
N TYR A 199 -18.50 -2.03 -8.47
CA TYR A 199 -18.89 -1.14 -7.38
C TYR A 199 -20.15 -0.38 -7.79
N ARG A 200 -21.12 -0.33 -6.87
CA ARG A 200 -22.35 0.43 -7.09
C ARG A 200 -22.06 1.89 -6.78
N GLU A 201 -22.47 2.78 -7.67
CA GLU A 201 -22.63 4.19 -7.30
C GLU A 201 -23.86 4.29 -6.39
N VAL A 202 -23.66 4.84 -5.21
CA VAL A 202 -24.68 5.00 -4.19
C VAL A 202 -24.59 6.40 -3.61
N SER A 203 -25.74 6.99 -3.28
CA SER A 203 -25.77 8.22 -2.51
C SER A 203 -26.01 7.90 -1.04
N VAL A 204 -25.35 8.64 -0.16
CA VAL A 204 -25.62 8.64 1.29
C VAL A 204 -26.41 9.88 1.71
N ASP A 205 -26.93 10.66 0.75
CA ASP A 205 -27.73 11.85 1.02
C ASP A 205 -29.01 11.43 1.76
N GLY A 206 -29.26 12.05 2.92
CA GLY A 206 -30.38 11.70 3.78
C GLY A 206 -30.20 10.42 4.61
N CYS A 207 -29.10 9.68 4.43
CA CYS A 207 -28.77 8.55 5.29
C CYS A 207 -28.34 9.04 6.68
N ARG A 208 -28.72 8.31 7.73
CA ARG A 208 -28.29 8.62 9.10
C ARG A 208 -26.84 8.20 9.28
N GLN A 209 -25.97 9.16 9.62
CA GLN A 209 -24.62 8.86 10.09
C GLN A 209 -24.69 8.17 11.46
N ILE A 210 -24.07 7.00 11.56
CA ILE A 210 -24.04 6.18 12.79
C ILE A 210 -22.63 6.09 13.39
N GLY A 211 -21.59 6.52 12.66
CA GLY A 211 -20.23 6.55 13.17
C GLY A 211 -19.32 7.51 12.41
N LYS A 212 -18.24 7.94 13.07
CA LYS A 212 -17.14 8.71 12.48
C LYS A 212 -15.83 8.26 13.12
N GLY A 213 -14.88 7.85 12.28
CA GLY A 213 -13.55 7.43 12.70
C GLY A 213 -12.46 8.23 11.99
N ALA A 214 -11.20 7.87 12.23
CA ALA A 214 -10.05 8.54 11.62
C ALA A 214 -10.02 8.39 10.08
N LYS A 215 -10.52 7.27 9.56
CA LYS A 215 -10.47 6.93 8.13
C LYS A 215 -11.75 7.26 7.36
N GLY A 216 -12.79 7.77 8.01
CA GLY A 216 -14.06 8.03 7.34
C GLY A 216 -15.28 8.00 8.24
N GLU A 217 -16.43 7.88 7.62
CA GLU A 217 -17.75 8.02 8.22
C GLU A 217 -18.59 6.79 7.89
N VAL A 218 -19.43 6.35 8.83
CA VAL A 218 -20.30 5.19 8.65
C VAL A 218 -21.75 5.66 8.62
N TYR A 219 -22.45 5.30 7.55
CA TYR A 219 -23.84 5.65 7.30
C TYR A 219 -24.70 4.40 7.30
N ARG A 220 -25.85 4.46 7.97
CA ARG A 220 -26.91 3.46 7.78
C ARG A 220 -27.59 3.74 6.45
N TYR A 221 -27.41 2.83 5.49
CA TYR A 221 -27.90 2.97 4.13
C TYR A 221 -29.38 2.57 4.03
N ASP A 222 -29.74 1.46 4.65
CA ASP A 222 -31.13 1.00 4.79
C ASP A 222 -31.31 0.18 6.10
N ASP A 223 -32.31 -0.71 6.15
CA ASP A 223 -32.59 -1.54 7.32
C ASP A 223 -31.65 -2.74 7.47
N GLU A 224 -30.87 -3.07 6.45
CA GLU A 224 -29.97 -4.23 6.42
C GLU A 224 -28.51 -3.87 6.13
N LEU A 225 -28.23 -2.65 5.65
CA LEU A 225 -26.93 -2.27 5.12
C LEU A 225 -26.35 -1.00 5.75
N VAL A 226 -25.03 -1.03 5.95
CA VAL A 226 -24.22 0.15 6.30
C VAL A 226 -23.13 0.38 5.28
N ILE A 227 -22.78 1.65 5.07
CA ILE A 227 -21.69 2.06 4.19
C ILE A 227 -20.67 2.83 5.01
N LYS A 228 -19.44 2.31 5.08
CA LYS A 228 -18.25 3.03 5.55
C LYS A 228 -17.69 3.81 4.37
N VAL A 229 -17.85 5.13 4.37
CA VAL A 229 -17.32 6.05 3.35
C VAL A 229 -15.97 6.57 3.82
N TYR A 230 -14.91 6.28 3.07
CA TYR A 230 -13.54 6.66 3.43
C TYR A 230 -13.26 8.12 3.08
N ASN A 231 -12.24 8.73 3.69
CA ASN A 231 -11.90 10.14 3.44
C ASN A 231 -11.49 10.38 1.97
N ASP A 232 -11.51 11.64 1.51
CA ASP A 232 -11.19 12.00 0.12
C ASP A 232 -9.78 11.58 -0.33
N ASN A 233 -8.84 11.46 0.60
CA ASN A 233 -7.47 11.03 0.31
C ASN A 233 -7.34 9.49 0.19
N ASN A 234 -8.38 8.72 0.53
CA ASN A 234 -8.36 7.28 0.38
C ASN A 234 -8.71 6.89 -1.06
N THR A 235 -7.84 6.09 -1.65
CA THR A 235 -7.99 5.55 -3.00
C THR A 235 -8.87 4.31 -2.99
N TYR A 236 -9.36 3.90 -4.16
CA TYR A 236 -10.02 2.60 -4.34
C TYR A 236 -9.19 1.46 -3.75
N ARG A 237 -7.86 1.49 -3.97
CA ARG A 237 -6.95 0.44 -3.51
C ARG A 237 -6.82 0.40 -1.99
N ASP A 238 -6.92 1.55 -1.32
CA ASP A 238 -6.94 1.58 0.14
C ASP A 238 -8.18 0.86 0.69
N VAL A 239 -9.35 1.09 0.07
CA VAL A 239 -10.59 0.40 0.43
C VAL A 239 -10.53 -1.08 0.08
N GLU A 240 -9.98 -1.43 -1.08
CA GLU A 240 -9.79 -2.82 -1.50
C GLU A 240 -8.86 -3.58 -0.55
N ASN A 241 -7.74 -2.97 -0.16
CA ASN A 241 -6.82 -3.54 0.81
C ASN A 241 -7.52 -3.79 2.15
N GLU A 242 -8.34 -2.85 2.63
CA GLU A 242 -9.09 -3.02 3.88
C GLU A 242 -10.09 -4.19 3.79
N ILE A 243 -10.84 -4.29 2.70
CA ILE A 243 -11.75 -5.41 2.45
C ILE A 243 -10.96 -6.73 2.34
N ALA A 244 -9.84 -6.74 1.62
CA ALA A 244 -9.01 -7.93 1.46
C ALA A 244 -8.47 -8.43 2.80
N GLN A 245 -8.04 -7.52 3.69
CA GLN A 245 -7.59 -7.87 5.04
C GLN A 245 -8.71 -8.47 5.88
N SER A 246 -9.92 -7.88 5.85
CA SER A 246 -11.08 -8.47 6.54
C SER A 246 -11.44 -9.88 6.04
N ARG A 247 -11.34 -10.11 4.72
CA ARG A 247 -11.60 -11.44 4.14
C ARG A 247 -10.52 -12.46 4.50
N ARG A 248 -9.25 -12.05 4.53
CA ARG A 248 -8.15 -12.92 4.97
C ARG A 248 -8.32 -13.32 6.42
N ALA A 249 -8.62 -12.36 7.30
CA ALA A 249 -8.94 -12.63 8.71
C ALA A 249 -10.09 -13.62 8.85
N PHE A 250 -11.17 -13.45 8.10
CA PHE A 250 -12.30 -14.38 8.11
C PHE A 250 -11.90 -15.80 7.68
N VAL A 251 -11.11 -15.94 6.61
CA VAL A 251 -10.63 -17.26 6.15
C VAL A 251 -9.74 -17.95 7.19
N LEU A 252 -8.99 -17.17 7.97
CA LEU A 252 -8.17 -17.66 9.08
C LEU A 252 -9.00 -18.00 10.34
N GLY A 253 -10.32 -17.82 10.30
CA GLY A 253 -11.22 -18.15 11.39
C GLY A 253 -11.44 -17.03 12.41
N ILE A 254 -10.99 -15.80 12.13
CA ILE A 254 -11.30 -14.64 12.98
C ILE A 254 -12.77 -14.26 12.76
N PRO A 255 -13.60 -14.14 13.81
CA PRO A 255 -14.96 -13.66 13.67
C PRO A 255 -14.95 -12.16 13.35
N THR A 256 -15.11 -11.82 12.08
CA THR A 256 -15.04 -10.44 11.59
C THR A 256 -16.15 -10.14 10.58
N ALA A 257 -16.61 -8.89 10.56
CA ALA A 257 -17.59 -8.44 9.57
C ALA A 257 -16.95 -8.42 8.16
N ILE A 258 -17.63 -9.02 7.18
CA ILE A 258 -17.16 -9.03 5.78
C ILE A 258 -17.91 -7.98 4.98
N SER A 259 -17.18 -7.21 4.17
CA SER A 259 -17.80 -6.32 3.20
C SER A 259 -18.33 -7.06 1.97
N PHE A 260 -19.55 -6.70 1.54
CA PHE A 260 -20.15 -7.12 0.28
C PHE A 260 -19.42 -6.58 -0.95
N GLY A 261 -18.64 -5.51 -0.79
CA GLY A 261 -17.85 -4.92 -1.86
C GLY A 261 -17.69 -3.41 -1.71
N ILE A 262 -17.00 -2.85 -2.69
CA ILE A 262 -16.70 -1.44 -2.77
C ILE A 262 -17.91 -0.70 -3.36
N VAL A 263 -18.14 0.52 -2.93
CA VAL A 263 -19.13 1.46 -3.48
C VAL A 263 -18.47 2.80 -3.77
N ALA A 264 -19.05 3.56 -4.71
CA ALA A 264 -18.66 4.95 -4.96
C ALA A 264 -19.73 5.89 -4.40
N VAL A 265 -19.29 6.90 -3.66
CA VAL A 265 -20.15 7.91 -3.01
C VAL A 265 -19.65 9.29 -3.44
N GLY A 266 -20.22 9.83 -4.52
CA GLY A 266 -19.70 11.04 -5.16
C GLY A 266 -18.26 10.84 -5.65
N SER A 267 -17.32 11.66 -5.16
CA SER A 267 -15.89 11.53 -5.45
C SER A 267 -15.13 10.54 -4.55
N ARG A 268 -15.79 10.01 -3.50
CA ARG A 268 -15.20 9.15 -2.48
C ARG A 268 -15.49 7.68 -2.75
N TYR A 269 -14.68 6.79 -2.16
CA TYR A 269 -14.95 5.36 -2.14
C TYR A 269 -15.46 4.92 -0.76
N GLY A 270 -16.24 3.85 -0.74
CA GLY A 270 -16.77 3.25 0.47
C GLY A 270 -16.74 1.72 0.40
N ALA A 271 -16.96 1.09 1.55
CA ALA A 271 -17.19 -0.35 1.68
C ALA A 271 -18.58 -0.57 2.28
N MET A 272 -19.35 -1.48 1.67
CA MET A 272 -20.70 -1.81 2.10
C MET A 272 -20.69 -3.08 2.94
N TYR A 273 -21.36 -3.06 4.08
CA TYR A 273 -21.42 -4.15 5.05
C TYR A 273 -22.87 -4.41 5.45
N GLU A 274 -23.11 -5.57 6.05
CA GLU A 274 -24.35 -5.85 6.76
C GLU A 274 -24.46 -4.95 7.99
N LEU A 275 -25.65 -4.42 8.24
CA LEU A 275 -25.97 -3.74 9.47
C LEU A 275 -25.99 -4.78 10.59
N LEU A 276 -25.04 -4.68 11.50
CA LEU A 276 -25.03 -5.49 12.71
C LEU A 276 -26.09 -4.94 13.67
N ASP A 277 -27.12 -5.73 13.96
CA ASP A 277 -28.06 -5.47 15.07
C ASP A 277 -27.42 -5.85 16.40
N SER A 278 -26.31 -5.20 16.72
CA SER A 278 -25.51 -5.43 17.92
C SER A 278 -24.80 -4.15 18.36
N GLU A 279 -24.32 -4.15 19.60
CA GLU A 279 -23.56 -3.05 20.16
C GLU A 279 -22.12 -3.46 20.47
N THR A 280 -21.24 -2.47 20.60
CA THR A 280 -19.85 -2.70 20.98
C THR A 280 -19.75 -3.14 22.44
N ILE A 281 -18.71 -3.89 22.78
CA ILE A 281 -18.38 -4.22 24.18
C ILE A 281 -18.30 -2.95 25.03
N SER A 282 -17.75 -1.86 24.47
CA SER A 282 -17.71 -0.57 25.17
C SER A 282 -19.10 -0.09 25.56
N SER A 283 -20.07 -0.16 24.65
CA SER A 283 -21.46 0.27 24.89
C SER A 283 -22.13 -0.56 26.00
N PHE A 284 -21.86 -1.87 26.03
CA PHE A 284 -22.35 -2.73 27.10
C PHE A 284 -21.71 -2.40 28.47
N ILE A 285 -20.41 -2.12 28.51
CA ILE A 285 -19.73 -1.68 29.74
C ILE A 285 -20.28 -0.33 30.21
N VAL A 286 -20.57 0.61 29.30
CA VAL A 286 -21.18 1.90 29.65
C VAL A 286 -22.54 1.70 30.33
N LYS A 287 -23.36 0.78 29.82
CA LYS A 287 -24.70 0.48 30.37
C LYS A 287 -24.64 -0.18 31.74
N ASP A 288 -23.70 -1.10 31.95
CA ASP A 288 -23.50 -1.76 33.24
C ASP A 288 -22.01 -1.98 33.54
N PRO A 289 -21.33 -0.97 34.12
CA PRO A 289 -19.92 -1.07 34.48
C PRO A 289 -19.61 -2.17 35.52
N GLY A 290 -20.63 -2.64 36.25
CA GLY A 290 -20.49 -3.72 37.23
C GLY A 290 -20.09 -5.05 36.59
N GLN A 291 -20.48 -5.26 35.32
CA GLN A 291 -20.25 -6.48 34.55
C GLN A 291 -18.93 -6.47 33.74
N VAL A 292 -18.04 -5.50 33.99
CA VAL A 292 -16.79 -5.33 33.22
C VAL A 292 -15.94 -6.61 33.12
N ASP A 293 -15.91 -7.43 34.18
CA ASP A 293 -15.12 -8.67 34.20
C ASP A 293 -15.65 -9.74 33.21
N ILE A 294 -16.97 -9.75 32.94
CA ILE A 294 -17.58 -10.65 31.94
C ILE A 294 -17.05 -10.30 30.55
N TYR A 295 -17.00 -9.00 30.23
CA TYR A 295 -16.51 -8.52 28.95
C TYR A 295 -14.99 -8.66 28.80
N ALA A 296 -14.25 -8.50 29.89
CA ALA A 296 -12.81 -8.75 29.93
C ALA A 296 -12.49 -10.21 29.59
N LYS A 297 -13.29 -11.16 30.12
CA LYS A 297 -13.19 -12.58 29.78
C LYS A 297 -13.45 -12.86 28.29
N ILE A 298 -14.51 -12.29 27.72
CA ILE A 298 -14.81 -12.45 26.29
C ILE A 298 -13.65 -11.92 25.42
N MET A 299 -13.12 -10.75 25.77
CA MET A 299 -11.97 -10.15 25.07
C MET A 299 -10.70 -10.98 25.21
N ALA A 300 -10.45 -11.59 26.37
CA ALA A 300 -9.32 -12.50 26.59
C ALA A 300 -9.44 -13.80 25.77
N GLU A 301 -10.64 -14.39 25.69
CA GLU A 301 -10.92 -15.58 24.87
C GLU A 301 -10.73 -15.28 23.38
N LEU A 302 -11.19 -14.12 22.92
CA LEU A 302 -10.99 -13.65 21.55
C LEU A 302 -9.50 -13.40 21.25
N ALA A 303 -8.77 -12.74 22.15
CA ALA A 303 -7.33 -12.54 21.98
C ALA A 303 -6.57 -13.87 21.90
N ARG A 304 -6.90 -14.85 22.75
CA ARG A 304 -6.33 -16.21 22.65
C ARG A 304 -6.66 -16.88 21.33
N THR A 305 -7.87 -16.70 20.82
CA THR A 305 -8.29 -17.25 19.52
C THR A 305 -7.41 -16.69 18.41
N ILE A 306 -7.21 -15.37 18.38
CA ILE A 306 -6.36 -14.70 17.38
C ILE A 306 -4.90 -15.14 17.54
N HIS A 307 -4.35 -15.08 18.75
CA HIS A 307 -2.96 -15.47 19.03
C HIS A 307 -2.72 -16.98 18.87
N GLY A 308 -3.77 -17.80 18.79
CA GLY A 308 -3.69 -19.21 18.45
C GLY A 308 -3.52 -19.48 16.95
N ILE A 309 -3.76 -18.49 16.10
CA ILE A 309 -3.64 -18.62 14.64
C ILE A 309 -2.17 -18.49 14.23
N THR A 310 -1.68 -19.51 13.52
CA THR A 310 -0.37 -19.48 12.86
C THR A 310 -0.57 -19.29 11.36
N VAL A 311 -0.02 -18.22 10.80
CA VAL A 311 -0.16 -17.90 9.37
C VAL A 311 0.97 -18.50 8.53
N SER A 312 0.73 -18.68 7.23
CA SER A 312 1.72 -19.12 6.26
C SER A 312 2.56 -17.95 5.74
N GLU A 313 3.68 -18.25 5.08
CA GLU A 313 4.49 -17.20 4.40
C GLU A 313 3.72 -16.55 3.24
N ASP A 314 2.79 -17.29 2.62
CA ASP A 314 1.98 -16.80 1.51
C ASP A 314 0.93 -15.76 1.94
N ASP A 315 0.58 -15.71 3.22
CA ASP A 315 -0.43 -14.77 3.74
C ASP A 315 0.06 -13.31 3.78
N CYS A 316 1.38 -13.08 3.68
CA CYS A 316 2.01 -11.76 3.51
C CYS A 316 1.64 -10.71 4.58
N PHE A 317 1.44 -11.10 5.85
CA PHE A 317 1.23 -10.14 6.94
C PHE A 317 2.55 -9.47 7.37
N PRO A 318 2.54 -8.14 7.65
CA PRO A 318 3.75 -7.45 8.08
C PRO A 318 4.14 -7.87 9.52
N PRO A 319 5.44 -7.96 9.82
CA PRO A 319 5.89 -8.23 11.18
C PRO A 319 5.65 -7.01 12.09
N ALA A 320 5.00 -7.24 13.23
CA ALA A 320 4.70 -6.20 14.20
C ALA A 320 5.96 -5.62 14.86
N LYS A 321 7.06 -6.38 14.89
CA LYS A 321 8.37 -5.96 15.41
C LYS A 321 8.89 -4.71 14.69
N ASP A 322 8.75 -4.65 13.36
CA ASP A 322 9.19 -3.50 12.55
C ASP A 322 8.51 -2.21 12.98
N ARG A 323 7.23 -2.28 13.36
CA ARG A 323 6.47 -1.14 13.87
C ARG A 323 7.09 -0.61 15.16
N ILE A 324 7.42 -1.49 16.11
CA ILE A 324 8.02 -1.09 17.39
C ILE A 324 9.44 -0.54 17.20
N LEU A 325 10.27 -1.17 16.37
CA LEU A 325 11.60 -0.66 16.03
C LEU A 325 11.54 0.73 15.38
N SER A 326 10.52 0.99 14.55
CA SER A 326 10.29 2.32 14.00
C SER A 326 9.99 3.36 15.08
N TYR A 327 9.34 2.96 16.18
CA TYR A 327 9.06 3.84 17.30
C TYR A 327 10.33 4.15 18.10
N VAL A 328 11.21 3.17 18.30
CA VAL A 328 12.52 3.42 18.94
C VAL A 328 13.31 4.45 18.13
N ARG A 329 13.43 4.26 16.81
CA ARG A 329 14.15 5.18 15.92
C ARG A 329 13.52 6.57 15.86
N GLY A 330 12.18 6.63 15.86
CA GLY A 330 11.43 7.88 15.75
C GLY A 330 11.28 8.66 17.06
N GLY A 331 11.53 8.01 18.20
CA GLY A 331 11.39 8.56 19.55
C GLY A 331 12.67 8.46 20.36
N ILE A 332 12.90 7.32 21.02
CA ILE A 332 14.00 7.10 21.97
C ILE A 332 15.37 7.52 21.40
N ALA A 333 15.67 7.15 20.15
CA ALA A 333 16.95 7.46 19.51
C ALA A 333 17.22 8.96 19.32
N LYS A 334 16.18 9.81 19.36
CA LYS A 334 16.34 11.27 19.31
C LYS A 334 16.75 11.87 20.66
N GLU A 335 16.52 11.14 21.74
CA GLU A 335 16.73 11.59 23.12
C GLU A 335 17.94 10.90 23.76
N ASN A 336 18.12 9.59 23.56
CA ASN A 336 19.23 8.81 24.10
C ASN A 336 19.55 7.60 23.20
N GLU A 337 20.71 7.63 22.55
CA GLU A 337 21.18 6.58 21.63
C GLU A 337 21.47 5.25 22.36
N ALA A 338 22.10 5.30 23.53
CA ALA A 338 22.42 4.08 24.29
C ALA A 338 21.17 3.35 24.79
N LEU A 339 20.15 4.10 25.24
CA LEU A 339 18.87 3.52 25.59
C LEU A 339 18.14 2.97 24.36
N ALA A 340 18.26 3.64 23.20
CA ALA A 340 17.68 3.16 21.97
C ALA A 340 18.28 1.82 21.55
N ASP A 341 19.60 1.68 21.60
CA ASP A 341 20.30 0.42 21.31
C ASP A 341 19.85 -0.70 22.24
N ARG A 342 19.75 -0.41 23.55
CA ARG A 342 19.26 -1.37 24.54
C ARG A 342 17.81 -1.80 24.27
N CYS A 343 16.93 -0.85 23.92
CA CYS A 343 15.55 -1.16 23.56
C CYS A 343 15.48 -2.02 22.28
N MET A 344 16.26 -1.68 21.25
CA MET A 344 16.31 -2.47 20.01
C MET A 344 16.82 -3.89 20.29
N GLU A 345 17.84 -4.06 21.12
CA GLU A 345 18.34 -5.38 21.53
C GLU A 345 17.25 -6.24 22.18
N LEU A 346 16.47 -5.68 23.12
CA LEU A 346 15.37 -6.38 23.77
C LEU A 346 14.25 -6.75 22.78
N ILE A 347 13.93 -5.86 21.84
CA ILE A 347 12.89 -6.07 20.82
C ILE A 347 13.34 -7.11 19.78
N ASP A 348 14.60 -7.05 19.34
CA ASP A 348 15.14 -7.98 18.35
C ASP A 348 15.22 -9.41 18.88
N ARG A 349 15.42 -9.57 20.19
CA ARG A 349 15.39 -10.87 20.88
C ARG A 349 14.02 -11.52 20.92
N LEU A 350 12.91 -10.78 20.74
CA LEU A 350 11.60 -11.40 20.63
C LEU A 350 11.58 -12.38 19.44
N PRO A 351 10.98 -13.57 19.57
CA PRO A 351 10.95 -14.54 18.49
C PRO A 351 10.14 -13.99 17.30
N ASP A 352 10.65 -14.20 16.09
CA ASP A 352 9.89 -13.98 14.86
C ASP A 352 8.85 -15.09 14.72
N THR A 353 7.69 -14.84 15.33
CA THR A 353 6.58 -15.79 15.33
C THR A 353 5.65 -15.53 14.15
N LYS A 354 5.07 -16.61 13.62
CA LYS A 354 3.96 -16.56 12.65
C LYS A 354 2.59 -16.43 13.36
N THR A 355 2.61 -16.07 14.64
CA THR A 355 1.44 -15.79 15.46
C THR A 355 0.76 -14.53 14.95
N LEU A 356 -0.54 -14.60 14.70
CA LEU A 356 -1.32 -13.45 14.27
C LEU A 356 -1.64 -12.54 15.47
N ILE A 357 -1.56 -11.23 15.26
CA ILE A 357 -2.04 -10.19 16.18
C ILE A 357 -2.86 -9.13 15.41
N HIS A 358 -3.79 -8.46 16.07
CA HIS A 358 -4.71 -7.50 15.44
C HIS A 358 -4.11 -6.11 15.25
N GLY A 359 -3.39 -5.57 16.23
CA GLY A 359 -2.71 -4.27 16.18
C GLY A 359 -3.60 -3.03 16.38
N ASP A 360 -4.89 -3.22 16.70
CA ASP A 360 -5.85 -2.18 17.12
C ASP A 360 -7.00 -2.78 17.96
N PHE A 361 -6.65 -3.74 18.82
CA PHE A 361 -7.61 -4.54 19.58
C PHE A 361 -8.12 -3.80 20.82
N HIS A 362 -9.36 -3.31 20.78
CA HIS A 362 -10.00 -2.62 21.91
C HIS A 362 -11.54 -2.72 21.90
N THR A 363 -12.20 -2.40 23.02
CA THR A 363 -13.67 -2.60 23.23
C THR A 363 -14.57 -1.87 22.23
N ASN A 364 -14.11 -0.80 21.59
CA ASN A 364 -14.87 -0.12 20.52
C ASN A 364 -14.87 -0.88 19.18
N ASN A 365 -13.91 -1.78 18.95
CA ASN A 365 -13.77 -2.54 17.70
C ASN A 365 -14.37 -3.96 17.80
N VAL A 366 -15.03 -4.30 18.91
CA VAL A 366 -15.64 -5.62 19.14
C VAL A 366 -17.12 -5.45 19.42
N PHE A 367 -17.95 -6.00 18.53
CA PHE A 367 -19.40 -6.08 18.67
C PHE A 367 -19.80 -7.40 19.33
N LEU A 368 -20.87 -7.41 20.12
CA LEU A 368 -21.45 -8.65 20.65
C LEU A 368 -22.81 -8.93 20.01
N GLN A 369 -22.86 -9.95 19.16
CA GLN A 369 -24.09 -10.41 18.51
C GLN A 369 -24.50 -11.74 19.12
N ASN A 370 -25.65 -11.77 19.84
CA ASN A 370 -26.13 -12.96 20.55
C ASN A 370 -25.10 -13.60 21.52
N GLY A 371 -24.21 -12.79 22.09
CA GLY A 371 -23.14 -13.24 22.99
C GLY A 371 -21.84 -13.61 22.29
N GLU A 372 -21.82 -13.69 20.96
CA GLU A 372 -20.62 -13.98 20.17
C GLU A 372 -19.90 -12.69 19.78
N PRO A 373 -18.57 -12.60 19.94
CA PRO A 373 -17.82 -11.42 19.56
C PRO A 373 -17.54 -11.37 18.06
N LEU A 374 -17.75 -10.20 17.45
CA LEU A 374 -17.43 -9.90 16.06
C LEU A 374 -16.53 -8.67 15.99
N LEU A 375 -15.37 -8.81 15.37
CA LEU A 375 -14.42 -7.72 15.21
C LEU A 375 -14.69 -6.87 13.96
N ILE A 376 -14.26 -5.61 14.05
CA ILE A 376 -14.15 -4.69 12.93
C ILE A 376 -12.73 -4.07 12.88
N ASP A 377 -12.41 -3.41 11.77
CA ASP A 377 -11.15 -2.69 11.54
C ASP A 377 -9.88 -3.56 11.50
N MET A 378 -9.80 -4.42 10.48
CA MET A 378 -8.74 -5.42 10.28
C MET A 378 -7.47 -4.87 9.61
N ASP A 379 -7.31 -3.55 9.54
CA ASP A 379 -6.28 -2.91 8.71
C ASP A 379 -4.86 -3.04 9.26
N ARG A 380 -4.70 -3.32 10.57
CA ARG A 380 -3.41 -3.44 11.27
C ARG A 380 -2.95 -4.85 11.60
N LEU A 381 -3.64 -5.86 11.04
CA LEU A 381 -3.23 -7.26 11.20
C LEU A 381 -1.77 -7.45 10.87
N SER A 382 -1.06 -8.10 11.78
CA SER A 382 0.38 -8.31 11.71
C SER A 382 0.76 -9.63 12.35
N THR A 383 1.98 -10.09 12.12
CA THR A 383 2.55 -11.24 12.80
C THR A 383 3.49 -10.80 13.92
N GLY A 384 3.49 -11.50 15.05
CA GLY A 384 4.45 -11.21 16.11
C GLY A 384 4.07 -11.79 17.46
N HIS A 385 5.00 -11.61 18.41
CA HIS A 385 4.82 -12.08 19.78
C HIS A 385 3.63 -11.37 20.46
N PRO A 386 2.73 -12.09 21.16
CA PRO A 386 1.53 -11.52 21.81
C PRO A 386 1.78 -10.35 22.77
N ILE A 387 3.00 -10.22 23.32
CA ILE A 387 3.39 -9.08 24.16
C ILE A 387 3.19 -7.73 23.45
N ILE A 388 3.30 -7.70 22.12
CA ILE A 388 3.10 -6.48 21.35
C ILE A 388 1.62 -6.05 21.40
N GLU A 389 0.68 -6.97 21.19
CA GLU A 389 -0.76 -6.70 21.33
C GLU A 389 -1.13 -6.35 22.78
N ILE A 390 -0.54 -7.04 23.76
CA ILE A 390 -0.73 -6.72 25.18
C ILE A 390 -0.21 -5.32 25.52
N SER A 391 0.88 -4.86 24.90
CA SER A 391 1.35 -3.48 25.04
C SER A 391 0.40 -2.45 24.44
N ASP A 392 -0.26 -2.79 23.33
CA ASP A 392 -1.29 -1.95 22.73
C ASP A 392 -2.54 -1.89 23.64
N LEU A 393 -2.94 -3.00 24.26
CA LEU A 393 -3.99 -3.03 25.28
C LEU A 393 -3.62 -2.20 26.52
N TYR A 394 -2.40 -2.34 27.04
CA TYR A 394 -1.91 -1.54 28.17
C TYR A 394 -1.97 -0.05 27.85
N TYR A 395 -1.59 0.31 26.62
CA TYR A 395 -1.72 1.69 26.14
C TYR A 395 -3.17 2.19 26.21
N PHE A 396 -4.12 1.46 25.62
CA PHE A 396 -5.51 1.89 25.52
C PHE A 396 -6.21 2.03 26.88
N TYR A 397 -5.99 1.08 27.80
CA TYR A 397 -6.76 1.01 29.04
C TYR A 397 -6.07 1.61 30.26
N VAL A 398 -4.74 1.78 30.22
CA VAL A 398 -3.95 2.31 31.33
C VAL A 398 -3.33 3.64 30.94
N VAL A 399 -2.38 3.65 30.00
CA VAL A 399 -1.54 4.83 29.74
C VAL A 399 -2.33 6.00 29.14
N LEU A 400 -3.34 5.74 28.31
CA LEU A 400 -4.13 6.78 27.67
C LEU A 400 -4.85 7.70 28.67
N GLY A 401 -5.24 7.18 29.83
CA GLY A 401 -6.00 7.92 30.86
C GLY A 401 -5.18 8.31 32.09
N GLU A 402 -3.87 8.01 32.09
CA GLU A 402 -3.02 8.21 33.27
C GLU A 402 -2.84 9.69 33.63
N ASP A 403 -2.63 10.54 32.61
CA ASP A 403 -2.46 11.99 32.79
C ASP A 403 -3.78 12.76 32.82
N ASP A 404 -4.75 12.28 32.05
CA ASP A 404 -6.05 12.89 31.90
C ASP A 404 -7.11 11.78 31.70
N PRO A 405 -7.81 11.37 32.78
CA PRO A 405 -8.86 10.36 32.72
C PRO A 405 -9.94 10.65 31.68
N ALA A 406 -10.19 11.93 31.36
CA ALA A 406 -11.19 12.32 30.37
C ALA A 406 -10.86 11.80 28.96
N VAL A 407 -9.58 11.54 28.66
CA VAL A 407 -9.18 10.98 27.35
C VAL A 407 -9.74 9.56 27.17
N VAL A 408 -9.61 8.71 28.19
CA VAL A 408 -10.17 7.35 28.17
C VAL A 408 -11.69 7.40 28.24
N GLU A 409 -12.27 8.28 29.05
CA GLU A 409 -13.73 8.42 29.17
C GLU A 409 -14.37 8.84 27.84
N ASN A 410 -13.77 9.79 27.13
CA ASN A 410 -14.23 10.22 25.81
C ASN A 410 -14.00 9.15 24.74
N PHE A 411 -12.94 8.36 24.85
CA PHE A 411 -12.61 7.33 23.86
C PHE A 411 -13.43 6.05 24.06
N MET A 412 -13.50 5.52 25.29
CA MET A 412 -14.14 4.25 25.63
C MET A 412 -15.60 4.40 26.09
N GLY A 413 -16.00 5.58 26.58
CA GLY A 413 -17.33 5.82 27.15
C GLY A 413 -17.51 5.42 28.61
N PHE A 414 -16.50 4.85 29.26
CA PHE A 414 -16.54 4.45 30.68
C PHE A 414 -15.35 5.00 31.47
N SER A 415 -15.48 5.02 32.80
CA SER A 415 -14.50 5.65 33.69
C SER A 415 -13.11 5.02 33.62
N TYR A 416 -12.08 5.82 33.85
CA TYR A 416 -10.69 5.33 33.90
C TYR A 416 -10.48 4.22 34.96
N ALA A 417 -11.21 4.27 36.07
CA ALA A 417 -11.20 3.19 37.07
C ALA A 417 -11.75 1.86 36.50
N THR A 418 -12.85 1.92 35.73
CA THR A 418 -13.42 0.76 35.04
C THR A 418 -12.45 0.23 33.98
N SER A 419 -11.79 1.12 33.25
CA SER A 419 -10.76 0.80 32.25
C SER A 419 -9.60 -0.01 32.83
N LYS A 420 -9.04 0.41 33.97
CA LYS A 420 -7.97 -0.34 34.64
C LYS A 420 -8.44 -1.71 35.14
N ARG A 421 -9.63 -1.77 35.75
CA ARG A 421 -10.24 -3.05 36.18
C ARG A 421 -10.44 -4.00 35.00
N PHE A 422 -10.92 -3.48 33.87
CA PHE A 422 -11.07 -4.24 32.63
C PHE A 422 -9.75 -4.87 32.19
N PHE A 423 -8.68 -4.07 32.12
CA PHE A 423 -7.36 -4.56 31.70
C PHE A 423 -6.79 -5.60 32.68
N ASP A 424 -6.91 -5.37 33.99
CA ASP A 424 -6.46 -6.32 35.02
C ASP A 424 -7.21 -7.65 34.93
N SER A 425 -8.54 -7.61 34.77
CA SER A 425 -9.36 -8.80 34.57
C SER A 425 -9.03 -9.51 33.26
N LEU A 426 -8.79 -8.75 32.18
CA LEU A 426 -8.43 -9.31 30.87
C LEU A 426 -7.11 -10.08 30.95
N LEU A 427 -6.08 -9.54 31.60
CA LEU A 427 -4.81 -10.24 31.74
C LEU A 427 -4.95 -11.54 32.54
N LYS A 428 -5.65 -11.51 33.67
CA LYS A 428 -5.93 -12.70 34.48
C LYS A 428 -6.61 -13.79 33.67
N GLU A 429 -7.65 -13.40 32.93
CA GLU A 429 -8.40 -14.30 32.07
C GLU A 429 -7.52 -14.81 30.94
N TYR A 430 -6.77 -13.95 30.24
CA TYR A 430 -5.90 -14.29 29.11
C TYR A 430 -4.87 -15.37 29.48
N PHE A 431 -4.19 -15.18 30.61
CA PHE A 431 -3.18 -16.11 31.14
C PHE A 431 -3.76 -17.26 31.95
N GLY A 432 -5.03 -17.21 32.35
CA GLY A 432 -5.65 -18.19 33.23
C GLY A 432 -5.00 -18.26 34.60
N THR A 433 -4.55 -17.13 35.16
CA THR A 433 -3.77 -17.07 36.40
C THR A 433 -4.14 -15.87 37.27
N GLU A 434 -4.05 -16.07 38.59
CA GLU A 434 -4.17 -15.01 39.61
C GLU A 434 -2.80 -14.65 40.21
N ASN A 435 -1.70 -15.16 39.65
CA ASN A 435 -0.35 -14.88 40.15
C ASN A 435 0.02 -13.41 39.88
N ALA A 436 -0.02 -12.59 40.93
CA ALA A 436 0.27 -11.16 40.85
C ALA A 436 1.69 -10.85 40.35
N GLU A 437 2.70 -11.65 40.71
CA GLU A 437 4.09 -11.44 40.30
C GLU A 437 4.25 -11.66 38.79
N MET A 438 3.65 -12.73 38.26
CA MET A 438 3.66 -13.01 36.82
C MET A 438 2.94 -11.91 36.03
N LEU A 439 1.74 -11.50 36.49
CA LEU A 439 0.95 -10.47 35.82
C LEU A 439 1.67 -9.12 35.83
N GLU A 440 2.32 -8.76 36.95
CA GLU A 440 3.11 -7.54 37.04
C GLU A 440 4.32 -7.59 36.11
N ASN A 441 5.00 -8.73 36.01
CA ASN A 441 6.11 -8.90 35.09
C ASN A 441 5.70 -8.71 33.61
N VAL A 442 4.50 -9.16 33.23
CA VAL A 442 3.94 -8.90 31.89
C VAL A 442 3.61 -7.42 31.69
N LYS A 443 3.03 -6.76 32.71
CA LYS A 443 2.73 -5.32 32.68
C LYS A 443 3.99 -4.48 32.53
N GLU A 444 5.08 -4.84 33.20
CA GLU A 444 6.37 -4.15 33.07
C GLU A 444 6.92 -4.22 31.64
N LYS A 445 6.86 -5.40 31.01
CA LYS A 445 7.25 -5.58 29.59
C LYS A 445 6.36 -4.78 28.65
N ALA A 446 5.05 -4.83 28.84
CA ALA A 446 4.08 -4.04 28.10
C ALA A 446 4.32 -2.53 28.27
N SER A 447 4.68 -2.10 29.48
CA SER A 447 4.96 -0.72 29.83
C SER A 447 6.21 -0.19 29.13
N LEU A 448 7.28 -1.00 28.97
CA LEU A 448 8.46 -0.58 28.21
C LEU A 448 8.09 -0.28 26.75
N LEU A 449 7.39 -1.21 26.09
CA LEU A 449 6.93 -1.04 24.71
C LEU A 449 6.00 0.17 24.56
N CYS A 450 5.15 0.41 25.56
CA CYS A 450 4.28 1.58 25.59
C CYS A 450 5.06 2.89 25.76
N SER A 451 6.07 2.94 26.62
CA SER A 451 6.93 4.13 26.77
C SER A 451 7.61 4.48 25.45
N VAL A 452 8.15 3.48 24.73
CA VAL A 452 8.72 3.65 23.38
C VAL A 452 7.68 4.24 22.41
N ARG A 453 6.45 3.69 22.40
CA ARG A 453 5.33 4.19 21.58
C ARG A 453 4.99 5.64 21.93
N MET A 454 4.96 5.99 23.21
CA MET A 454 4.58 7.33 23.68
C MET A 454 5.59 8.40 23.32
N VAL A 455 6.89 8.14 23.55
CA VAL A 455 7.95 9.08 23.16
C VAL A 455 7.91 9.35 21.65
N ASN A 456 7.81 8.30 20.83
CA ASN A 456 7.65 8.45 19.37
C ASN A 456 6.38 9.23 18.99
N LYS A 457 5.24 8.95 19.64
CA LYS A 457 3.98 9.65 19.37
C LYS A 457 4.10 11.15 19.64
N ILE A 458 4.75 11.54 20.74
CA ILE A 458 4.94 12.95 21.09
C ILE A 458 5.88 13.62 20.07
N HIS A 459 6.97 12.95 19.67
CA HIS A 459 7.90 13.47 18.66
C HIS A 459 7.32 13.64 17.25
N LYS A 460 6.15 13.07 16.95
CA LYS A 460 5.45 13.30 15.68
C LYS A 460 4.68 14.62 15.63
N LYS A 461 4.54 15.33 16.76
CA LYS A 461 3.92 16.66 16.77
C LYS A 461 4.82 17.67 16.06
N GLN A 462 4.21 18.61 15.34
CA GLN A 462 4.95 19.67 14.65
C GLN A 462 5.67 20.61 15.63
N GLU A 463 5.03 20.92 16.75
CA GLU A 463 5.57 21.73 17.84
C GLU A 463 5.38 21.01 19.17
N LEU A 464 6.39 21.06 20.05
CA LEU A 464 6.37 20.43 21.37
C LEU A 464 6.11 21.49 22.44
N SER A 465 5.01 21.32 23.18
CA SER A 465 4.72 22.12 24.36
C SER A 465 5.63 21.78 25.54
N GLU A 466 5.61 22.59 26.60
CA GLU A 466 6.32 22.27 27.85
C GLU A 466 5.84 20.95 28.46
N LYS A 467 4.51 20.76 28.51
CA LYS A 467 3.87 19.49 28.93
C LYS A 467 4.36 18.30 28.08
N ASP A 468 4.56 18.48 26.78
CA ASP A 468 5.07 17.41 25.91
C ASP A 468 6.50 17.01 26.27
N ARG A 469 7.35 17.97 26.63
CA ARG A 469 8.74 17.71 27.06
C ARG A 469 8.79 17.01 28.42
N GLU A 470 7.92 17.40 29.35
CA GLU A 470 7.77 16.71 30.63
C GLU A 470 7.34 15.24 30.44
N LEU A 471 6.38 15.01 29.55
CA LEU A 471 5.93 13.66 29.21
C LEU A 471 7.04 12.82 28.56
N ILE A 472 7.80 13.39 27.62
CA ILE A 472 8.98 12.72 27.05
C ILE A 472 9.94 12.34 28.17
N HIS A 473 10.29 13.27 29.05
CA HIS A 473 11.23 13.00 30.15
C HIS A 473 10.74 11.85 31.05
N ARG A 474 9.45 11.84 31.42
CA ARG A 474 8.86 10.76 32.23
C ARG A 474 8.95 9.40 31.53
N TYR A 475 8.51 9.30 30.28
CA TYR A 475 8.52 8.03 29.55
C TYR A 475 9.94 7.56 29.21
N MET A 476 10.88 8.48 28.98
CA MET A 476 12.30 8.17 28.81
C MET A 476 12.88 7.54 30.09
N LYS A 477 12.63 8.16 31.24
CA LYS A 477 13.07 7.62 32.54
C LYS A 477 12.49 6.24 32.83
N GLN A 478 11.19 6.07 32.56
CA GLN A 478 10.53 4.77 32.74
C GLN A 478 11.08 3.71 31.77
N ALA A 479 11.37 4.08 30.52
CA ALA A 479 11.98 3.18 29.56
C ALA A 479 13.38 2.76 29.99
N GLU A 480 14.18 3.69 30.53
CA GLU A 480 15.53 3.43 31.07
C GLU A 480 15.47 2.44 32.25
N GLU A 481 14.67 2.73 33.27
CA GLU A 481 14.51 1.87 34.44
C GLU A 481 14.05 0.44 34.09
N LEU A 482 13.15 0.31 33.10
CA LEU A 482 12.65 -0.99 32.65
C LEU A 482 13.67 -1.72 31.76
N ALA A 483 14.35 -1.02 30.85
CA ALA A 483 15.33 -1.62 29.94
C ALA A 483 16.58 -2.14 30.67
N ASP A 484 16.93 -1.53 31.80
CA ASP A 484 18.02 -1.98 32.68
C ASP A 484 17.66 -3.25 33.46
N ARG A 485 16.40 -3.37 33.88
CA ARG A 485 15.93 -4.48 34.72
C ARG A 485 15.45 -5.69 33.93
N LEU A 486 14.89 -5.48 32.74
CA LEU A 486 14.34 -6.56 31.92
C LEU A 486 15.46 -7.26 31.13
N GLU A 487 15.56 -8.57 31.26
CA GLU A 487 16.46 -9.41 30.46
C GLU A 487 15.85 -9.83 29.11
N THR A 488 14.51 -9.97 29.07
CA THR A 488 13.71 -10.39 27.92
C THR A 488 12.30 -9.79 27.95
N LEU A 489 11.67 -9.72 26.78
CA LEU A 489 10.27 -9.34 26.59
C LEU A 489 9.31 -10.53 26.42
N GLU A 490 9.84 -11.75 26.36
CA GLU A 490 9.05 -13.00 26.35
C GLU A 490 8.46 -13.28 27.74
N PHE A 491 7.32 -13.97 27.81
CA PHE A 491 6.67 -14.36 29.06
C PHE A 491 6.23 -15.82 29.06
#